data_AF-A0A0C4Y218-F1
#
_entry.id   AF-A0A0C4Y218-F1
#
_cell.length_a   1.000
_cell.length_b   1.000
_cell.length_c   1.000
_cell.angle_alpha   90.00
_cell.angle_beta   90.00
_cell.angle_gamma   90.00
#
_symmetry.space_group_name_H-M   'P 1'
#
loop_
_entity.id
_entity.type
_entity.pdbx_description
1 polymer ?
#
loop_
_entity_poly.entity_id
_entity_poly.type
_entity_poly.pdbx_seq_one_letter_code
_entity_poly.pdbx_strand_id
1 'polypeptide(L)'
;MSWDGLARSFRAAVHHSSPIYVKRNILVSTFVPHKLLSRSAFARWVLDFLIFGNAYLERRDNVLGRPVSLEPALAKYMRRGIDLASYWWVQNWQQPHEFRPGSVFHLLEPDINQEVYGLPEYLSALNATWLNESATLFRRRYYKNGSHAGFILYMTDAAQKQEDVDTLRQALKDSKGPGNFRNLFMYAPNGKKDGIQLLPVSEVAAKDEFWNVKNITRDDQLSAHRVPPQLIGIIPHNTGGFGDAAKAAEVFACNEVKPLQNRLMEVNEWLGAEVVRFDAYSLCNEVGGPLP
;
A
#
# COMPACT_ATOMS: atom_id res chain seq x y z
N MET A 1 -13.62 -3.38 -5.74
CA MET A 1 -12.61 -2.45 -5.17
C MET A 1 -12.57 -1.21 -6.05
N SER A 2 -12.50 0.00 -5.49
CA SER A 2 -12.33 1.24 -6.30
C SER A 2 -10.86 1.61 -6.47
N TRP A 3 -10.54 2.44 -7.47
CA TRP A 3 -9.19 2.99 -7.68
C TRP A 3 -8.73 3.85 -6.48
N ASP A 4 -9.64 4.59 -5.85
CA ASP A 4 -9.37 5.29 -4.58
C ASP A 4 -9.02 4.33 -3.44
N GLY A 5 -9.70 3.19 -3.37
CA GLY A 5 -9.39 2.12 -2.43
C GLY A 5 -7.96 1.62 -2.59
N LEU A 6 -7.56 1.28 -3.81
CA LEU A 6 -6.19 0.84 -4.12
C LEU A 6 -5.14 1.91 -3.82
N ALA A 7 -5.39 3.16 -4.20
CA ALA A 7 -4.48 4.27 -3.92
C ALA A 7 -4.26 4.48 -2.41
N ARG A 8 -5.29 4.26 -1.59
CA ARG A 8 -5.17 4.30 -0.12
C ARG A 8 -4.44 3.08 0.41
N SER A 9 -4.78 1.89 -0.07
CA SER A 9 -4.15 0.62 0.35
C SER A 9 -2.64 0.61 0.13
N PHE A 10 -2.15 1.30 -0.89
CA PHE A 10 -0.71 1.42 -1.15
C PHE A 10 0.10 1.85 0.08
N ARG A 11 -0.46 2.73 0.94
CA ARG A 11 0.22 3.24 2.14
C ARG A 11 -0.21 2.58 3.44
N ALA A 12 -1.03 1.52 3.37
CA ALA A 12 -1.61 0.88 4.55
C ALA A 12 -0.58 0.08 5.36
N ALA A 13 0.39 -0.57 4.71
CA ALA A 13 1.42 -1.34 5.40
C ALA A 13 2.80 -1.22 4.74
N VAL A 14 3.85 -1.23 5.58
CA VAL A 14 5.25 -1.07 5.15
C VAL A 14 5.69 -2.21 4.22
N HIS A 15 5.34 -3.46 4.54
CA HIS A 15 5.68 -4.63 3.73
C HIS A 15 4.80 -4.77 2.48
N HIS A 16 3.85 -3.85 2.29
CA HIS A 16 3.11 -3.70 1.05
C HIS A 16 3.71 -2.59 0.16
N SER A 17 4.04 -1.42 0.73
CA SER A 17 4.62 -0.30 -0.05
C SER A 17 6.09 -0.49 -0.41
N SER A 18 6.89 -1.06 0.50
CA SER A 18 8.35 -1.17 0.34
C SER A 18 8.74 -2.03 -0.88
N PRO A 19 8.15 -3.23 -1.08
CA PRO A 19 8.41 -4.03 -2.28
C PRO A 19 8.16 -3.30 -3.61
N ILE A 20 7.06 -2.55 -3.69
CA ILE A 20 6.72 -1.75 -4.88
C ILE A 20 7.79 -0.69 -5.15
N TYR A 21 8.26 0.01 -4.11
CA TYR A 21 9.31 1.01 -4.26
C TYR A 21 10.64 0.40 -4.67
N VAL A 22 11.01 -0.78 -4.15
CA VAL A 22 12.23 -1.48 -4.57
C VAL A 22 12.14 -1.90 -6.03
N LYS A 23 11.04 -2.54 -6.46
CA LYS A 23 10.80 -2.89 -7.88
C LYS A 23 10.94 -1.67 -8.78
N ARG A 24 10.25 -0.56 -8.44
CA ARG A 24 10.36 0.70 -9.17
C ARG A 24 11.79 1.20 -9.22
N ASN A 25 12.51 1.21 -8.10
CA ASN A 25 13.87 1.75 -8.04
C ASN A 25 14.84 0.96 -8.92
N ILE A 26 14.73 -0.37 -8.96
CA ILE A 26 15.57 -1.21 -9.82
C ILE A 26 15.22 -1.01 -11.30
N LEU A 27 13.93 -0.92 -11.64
CA LEU A 27 13.49 -0.59 -13.00
C LEU A 27 14.01 0.78 -13.43
N VAL A 28 13.91 1.77 -12.54
CA VAL A 28 14.39 3.13 -12.78
C VAL A 28 15.91 3.18 -12.85
N SER A 29 16.66 2.38 -12.09
CA SER A 29 18.13 2.38 -12.15
C SER A 29 18.65 1.77 -13.45
N THR A 30 17.97 0.73 -13.96
CA THR A 30 18.32 0.05 -15.21
C THR A 30 17.81 0.78 -16.46
N PHE A 31 16.83 1.67 -16.33
CA PHE A 31 16.30 2.44 -17.47
C PHE A 31 17.33 3.40 -18.07
N VAL A 32 17.45 3.43 -19.40
CA VAL A 32 18.28 4.40 -20.12
C VAL A 32 17.40 5.59 -20.54
N PRO A 33 17.62 6.80 -20.01
CA PRO A 33 16.79 7.96 -20.31
C PRO A 33 16.79 8.30 -21.80
N HIS A 34 15.64 8.73 -22.28
CA HIS A 34 15.44 9.11 -23.68
C HIS A 34 14.93 10.55 -23.78
N LYS A 35 15.22 11.22 -24.89
CA LYS A 35 14.77 12.61 -25.14
C LYS A 35 13.25 12.80 -25.00
N LEU A 36 12.48 11.75 -25.30
CA LEU A 36 11.01 11.76 -25.20
C LEU A 36 10.52 11.34 -23.81
N LEU A 37 11.30 10.59 -23.03
CA LEU A 37 10.88 10.02 -21.76
C LEU A 37 11.99 10.17 -20.72
N SER A 38 11.80 11.15 -19.83
CA SER A 38 12.73 11.38 -18.72
C SER A 38 12.66 10.25 -17.69
N ARG A 39 13.75 10.08 -16.93
CA ARG A 39 13.81 9.11 -15.81
C ARG A 39 12.69 9.35 -14.78
N SER A 40 12.36 10.61 -14.49
CA SER A 40 11.27 10.99 -13.57
C SER A 40 9.89 10.66 -14.12
N ALA A 41 9.65 10.84 -15.42
CA ALA A 41 8.42 10.42 -16.07
C ALA A 41 8.29 8.89 -16.05
N PHE A 42 9.35 8.17 -16.43
CA PHE A 42 9.39 6.71 -16.36
C PHE A 42 9.11 6.19 -14.95
N ALA A 43 9.69 6.78 -13.91
CA ALA A 43 9.45 6.40 -12.51
C ALA A 43 7.98 6.55 -12.09
N ARG A 44 7.28 7.60 -12.56
CA ARG A 44 5.84 7.79 -12.30
C ARG A 44 5.01 6.73 -13.03
N TRP A 45 5.33 6.48 -14.29
CA TRP A 45 4.62 5.51 -15.12
C TRP A 45 4.73 4.08 -14.56
N VAL A 46 5.93 3.66 -14.17
CA VAL A 46 6.17 2.36 -13.53
C VAL A 46 5.43 2.25 -12.19
N LEU A 47 5.42 3.31 -11.39
CA LEU A 47 4.73 3.29 -10.11
C LEU A 47 3.21 3.09 -10.28
N ASP A 48 2.62 3.76 -11.26
CA ASP A 48 1.20 3.57 -11.59
C ASP A 48 0.91 2.13 -12.03
N PHE A 49 1.78 1.56 -12.88
CA PHE A 49 1.63 0.16 -13.31
C PHE A 49 1.65 -0.79 -12.11
N LEU A 50 2.65 -0.65 -11.25
CA LEU A 50 2.82 -1.52 -10.08
C LEU A 50 1.68 -1.36 -9.07
N ILE A 51 1.07 -0.18 -8.92
CA ILE A 51 -0.02 0.05 -7.97
C ILE A 51 -1.37 -0.38 -8.55
N PHE A 52 -1.66 -0.02 -9.80
CA PHE A 52 -3.02 -0.17 -10.34
C PHE A 52 -3.17 -1.33 -11.31
N GLY A 53 -2.08 -1.98 -11.73
CA GLY A 53 -2.10 -2.87 -12.89
C GLY A 53 -2.41 -2.11 -14.19
N ASN A 54 -2.31 -0.78 -14.17
CA ASN A 54 -2.65 0.11 -15.28
C ASN A 54 -1.66 1.26 -15.29
N ALA A 55 -1.08 1.55 -16.46
CA ALA A 55 -0.24 2.72 -16.64
C ALA A 55 -0.45 3.32 -18.02
N TYR A 56 -0.54 4.65 -18.05
CA TYR A 56 -0.90 5.39 -19.25
C TYR A 56 0.22 6.35 -19.63
N LEU A 57 0.55 6.39 -20.91
CA LEU A 57 1.57 7.28 -21.45
C LEU A 57 0.99 8.05 -22.64
N GLU A 58 0.85 9.36 -22.47
CA GLU A 58 0.38 10.29 -23.50
C GLU A 58 1.55 10.69 -24.39
N ARG A 59 1.45 10.41 -25.69
CA ARG A 59 2.34 10.95 -26.72
C ARG A 59 1.88 12.34 -27.12
N ARG A 60 2.71 13.34 -26.80
CA ARG A 60 2.50 14.73 -27.19
C ARG A 60 3.25 15.02 -28.46
N ASP A 61 2.52 15.41 -29.49
CA ASP A 61 3.07 15.73 -30.80
C ASP A 61 3.18 17.25 -31.00
N ASN A 62 4.16 17.69 -31.79
CA ASN A 62 4.19 19.07 -32.28
C ASN A 62 3.15 19.29 -33.39
N VAL A 63 3.07 20.52 -33.89
CA VAL A 63 2.16 20.91 -34.99
C VAL A 63 2.37 20.06 -36.27
N LEU A 64 3.59 19.54 -36.47
CA LEU A 64 3.95 18.69 -37.61
C LEU A 64 3.68 17.18 -37.35
N GLY A 65 3.06 16.83 -36.22
CA GLY A 65 2.75 15.44 -35.87
C GLY A 65 3.95 14.60 -35.40
N ARG A 66 5.08 15.23 -35.07
CA ARG A 66 6.25 14.52 -34.53
C ARG A 66 6.20 14.46 -33.00
N PRO A 67 6.52 13.31 -32.37
CA PRO A 67 6.55 13.20 -30.92
C PRO A 67 7.59 14.14 -30.29
N VAL A 68 7.15 14.89 -29.27
CA VAL A 68 7.97 15.83 -28.49
C VAL A 68 8.23 15.26 -27.09
N SER A 69 7.22 14.67 -26.47
CA SER A 69 7.36 14.03 -25.15
C SER A 69 6.34 12.92 -24.94
N LEU A 70 6.69 12.04 -24.00
CA LEU A 70 5.83 11.00 -23.47
C LEU A 70 5.53 11.34 -22.01
N GLU A 71 4.28 11.72 -21.74
CA GLU A 71 3.84 12.15 -20.42
C GLU A 71 2.96 11.10 -19.74
N PRO A 72 3.36 10.58 -18.57
CA PRO A 72 2.52 9.66 -17.81
C PRO A 72 1.25 10.34 -17.31
N ALA A 73 0.10 9.73 -17.61
CA ALA A 73 -1.18 10.15 -17.06
C ALA A 73 -1.53 9.30 -15.83
N LEU A 74 -2.00 9.95 -14.76
CA LEU A 74 -2.30 9.30 -13.49
C LEU A 74 -3.40 8.24 -13.64
N ALA A 75 -3.05 6.96 -13.52
CA ALA A 75 -3.95 5.83 -13.77
C ALA A 75 -5.24 5.88 -12.94
N LYS A 76 -5.15 6.39 -11.70
CA LYS A 76 -6.30 6.61 -10.81
C LYS A 76 -7.44 7.39 -11.48
N TYR A 77 -7.10 8.40 -12.27
CA TYR A 77 -8.06 9.34 -12.88
C TYR A 77 -8.38 9.01 -14.34
N MET A 78 -7.72 8.03 -14.93
CA MET A 78 -7.97 7.63 -16.31
C MET A 78 -9.26 6.82 -16.42
N ARG A 79 -10.06 7.12 -17.44
CA ARG A 79 -11.26 6.39 -17.83
C ARG A 79 -11.16 6.03 -19.30
N ARG A 80 -11.61 4.82 -19.65
CA ARG A 80 -11.65 4.33 -21.03
C ARG A 80 -13.08 4.46 -21.54
N GLY A 81 -13.24 4.96 -22.75
CA GLY A 81 -14.52 5.10 -23.42
C GLY A 81 -15.16 3.73 -23.69
N ILE A 82 -16.47 3.74 -23.92
CA ILE A 82 -17.24 2.54 -24.27
C ILE A 82 -16.80 1.98 -25.63
N ASP A 83 -16.26 2.84 -26.49
CA ASP A 83 -15.64 2.50 -27.77
C ASP A 83 -14.29 1.76 -27.63
N LEU A 84 -13.78 1.58 -26.41
CA LEU A 84 -12.50 0.98 -26.08
C LEU A 84 -11.28 1.68 -26.71
N ALA A 85 -11.46 2.84 -27.32
CA ALA A 85 -10.41 3.58 -28.04
C ALA A 85 -10.14 4.96 -27.40
N SER A 86 -11.17 5.58 -26.83
CA SER A 86 -11.07 6.91 -26.26
C SER A 86 -10.60 6.84 -24.81
N TYR A 87 -9.77 7.80 -24.41
CA TYR A 87 -9.29 7.92 -23.04
C TYR A 87 -9.66 9.30 -22.49
N TRP A 88 -10.02 9.32 -21.22
CA TRP A 88 -10.47 10.51 -20.52
C TRP A 88 -9.72 10.64 -19.20
N TRP A 89 -9.26 11.84 -18.88
CA TRP A 89 -8.78 12.19 -17.56
C TRP A 89 -9.90 12.84 -16.76
N VAL A 90 -10.27 12.23 -15.63
CA VAL A 90 -11.41 12.63 -14.81
C VAL A 90 -11.01 12.69 -13.34
N GLN A 91 -10.55 13.86 -12.88
CA GLN A 91 -10.33 14.12 -11.45
C GLN A 91 -11.62 14.55 -10.74
N ASN A 92 -12.45 15.32 -11.42
CA ASN A 92 -13.79 15.71 -11.01
C ASN A 92 -14.71 15.60 -12.23
N TRP A 93 -15.91 15.06 -12.06
CA TRP A 93 -16.86 14.81 -13.16
C TRP A 93 -17.30 16.08 -13.92
N GLN A 94 -17.00 17.25 -13.37
CA GLN A 94 -17.38 18.54 -13.97
C GLN A 94 -16.46 19.00 -15.11
N GLN A 95 -15.22 18.50 -15.20
CA GLN A 95 -14.26 18.90 -16.24
C GLN A 95 -13.47 17.68 -16.74
N PRO A 96 -14.13 16.75 -17.44
CA PRO A 96 -13.42 15.64 -18.08
C PRO A 96 -12.58 16.17 -19.24
N HIS A 97 -11.33 15.73 -19.34
CA HIS A 97 -10.43 16.01 -20.46
C HIS A 97 -10.31 14.77 -21.33
N GLU A 98 -10.75 14.86 -22.58
CA GLU A 98 -10.56 13.81 -23.58
C GLU A 98 -9.15 13.89 -24.17
N PHE A 99 -8.44 12.76 -24.17
CA PHE A 99 -7.19 12.65 -24.92
C PHE A 99 -7.46 12.46 -26.39
N ARG A 100 -6.55 12.97 -27.23
CA ARG A 100 -6.61 12.74 -28.67
C ARG A 100 -6.63 11.22 -28.96
N PRO A 101 -7.56 10.74 -29.82
CA PRO A 101 -7.59 9.33 -30.19
C PRO A 101 -6.23 8.82 -30.70
N GLY A 102 -5.81 7.66 -30.20
CA GLY A 102 -4.53 7.05 -30.54
C GLY A 102 -3.29 7.75 -29.96
N SER A 103 -3.43 8.76 -29.09
CA SER A 103 -2.29 9.41 -28.44
C SER A 103 -1.90 8.81 -27.09
N VAL A 104 -2.65 7.84 -26.57
CA VAL A 104 -2.40 7.22 -25.26
C VAL A 104 -2.02 5.75 -25.43
N PHE A 105 -0.87 5.37 -24.90
CA PHE A 105 -0.52 3.98 -24.66
C PHE A 105 -1.06 3.55 -23.30
N HIS A 106 -1.78 2.43 -23.25
CA HIS A 106 -2.29 1.84 -22.02
C HIS A 106 -1.63 0.48 -21.80
N LEU A 107 -0.66 0.46 -20.88
CA LEU A 107 -0.11 -0.79 -20.36
C LEU A 107 -1.05 -1.33 -19.29
N LEU A 108 -1.56 -2.55 -19.48
CA LEU A 108 -2.45 -3.21 -18.54
C LEU A 108 -1.91 -4.57 -18.12
N GLU A 109 -2.10 -4.91 -16.85
CA GLU A 109 -1.89 -6.27 -16.34
C GLU A 109 -3.14 -7.11 -16.67
N PRO A 110 -3.02 -8.26 -17.33
CA PRO A 110 -4.20 -9.06 -17.69
C PRO A 110 -5.04 -9.45 -16.47
N ASP A 111 -6.37 -9.37 -16.61
CA ASP A 111 -7.34 -9.82 -15.62
C ASP A 111 -8.26 -10.89 -16.20
N ILE A 112 -8.69 -11.83 -15.35
CA ILE A 112 -9.55 -12.94 -15.75
C ILE A 112 -11.03 -12.53 -15.93
N ASN A 113 -11.43 -11.37 -15.41
CA ASN A 113 -12.84 -10.97 -15.39
C ASN A 113 -13.19 -9.96 -16.50
N GLN A 114 -12.22 -9.19 -17.00
CA GLN A 114 -12.44 -8.16 -18.00
C GLN A 114 -11.15 -7.71 -18.71
N GLU A 115 -11.31 -7.15 -19.92
CA GLU A 115 -10.20 -6.75 -20.82
C GLU A 115 -10.05 -5.21 -20.95
N VAL A 116 -10.84 -4.44 -20.19
CA VAL A 116 -10.88 -2.97 -20.28
C VAL A 116 -9.76 -2.32 -19.46
N TYR A 117 -9.51 -2.84 -18.26
CA TYR A 117 -8.51 -2.41 -17.29
C TYR A 117 -7.73 -3.60 -16.75
N GLY A 118 -6.49 -3.36 -16.36
CA GLY A 118 -5.74 -4.35 -15.60
C GLY A 118 -6.03 -4.29 -14.10
N LEU A 119 -5.53 -5.29 -13.38
CA LEU A 119 -5.58 -5.38 -11.92
C LEU A 119 -4.23 -5.85 -11.38
N PRO A 120 -3.74 -5.31 -10.25
CA PRO A 120 -2.45 -5.71 -9.72
C PRO A 120 -2.51 -7.10 -9.07
N GLU A 121 -1.46 -7.90 -9.23
CA GLU A 121 -1.41 -9.28 -8.71
C GLU A 121 -1.56 -9.36 -7.18
N TYR A 122 -1.13 -8.33 -6.45
CA TYR A 122 -1.18 -8.32 -4.98
C TYR A 122 -2.58 -8.18 -4.39
N LEU A 123 -3.64 -8.06 -5.22
CA LEU A 123 -5.02 -7.87 -4.77
C LEU A 123 -5.45 -8.89 -3.70
N SER A 124 -4.98 -10.14 -3.82
CA SER A 124 -5.27 -11.23 -2.88
C SER A 124 -4.77 -10.95 -1.46
N ALA A 125 -3.68 -10.19 -1.30
CA ALA A 125 -3.10 -9.83 -0.01
C ALA A 125 -3.63 -8.53 0.58
N LEU A 126 -4.65 -7.90 -0.02
CA LEU A 126 -5.20 -6.63 0.51
C LEU A 126 -5.88 -6.80 1.87
N ASN A 127 -6.59 -7.91 2.10
CA ASN A 127 -7.19 -8.19 3.40
C ASN A 127 -6.11 -8.32 4.48
N ALA A 128 -5.02 -9.03 4.18
CA ALA A 128 -3.88 -9.12 5.07
C ALA A 128 -3.24 -7.73 5.32
N THR A 129 -3.11 -6.93 4.27
CA THR A 129 -2.57 -5.56 4.35
C THR A 129 -3.40 -4.66 5.28
N TRP A 130 -4.73 -4.67 5.14
CA TRP A 130 -5.62 -3.87 5.99
C TRP A 130 -5.71 -4.37 7.42
N LEU A 131 -5.64 -5.69 7.63
CA LEU A 131 -5.57 -6.26 8.96
C LEU A 131 -4.24 -5.84 9.64
N ASN A 132 -3.13 -5.85 8.90
CA ASN A 132 -1.83 -5.38 9.35
C ASN A 132 -1.82 -3.88 9.71
N GLU A 133 -2.48 -3.05 8.89
CA GLU A 133 -2.69 -1.63 9.15
C GLU A 133 -3.50 -1.43 10.43
N SER A 134 -4.63 -2.14 10.55
CA SER A 134 -5.53 -2.06 11.69
C SER A 134 -4.83 -2.42 13.00
N ALA A 135 -4.02 -3.48 13.01
CA ALA A 135 -3.19 -3.84 14.16
C ALA A 135 -2.18 -2.74 14.54
N THR A 136 -1.57 -2.08 13.54
CA THR A 136 -0.66 -0.95 13.75
C THR A 136 -1.40 0.25 14.36
N LEU A 137 -2.54 0.62 13.79
CA LEU A 137 -3.36 1.74 14.26
C LEU A 137 -3.90 1.49 15.67
N PHE A 138 -4.32 0.27 15.96
CA PHE A 138 -4.74 -0.13 17.30
C PHE A 138 -3.60 0.08 18.30
N ARG A 139 -2.41 -0.48 18.04
CA ARG A 139 -1.25 -0.31 18.94
C ARG A 139 -0.88 1.16 19.14
N ARG A 140 -0.87 1.96 18.07
CA ARG A 140 -0.62 3.41 18.17
C ARG A 140 -1.64 4.12 19.06
N ARG A 141 -2.93 3.81 18.89
CA ARG A 141 -4.02 4.37 19.72
C ARG A 141 -3.92 3.91 21.16
N TYR A 142 -3.63 2.63 21.38
CA TYR A 142 -3.41 2.02 22.69
C TYR A 142 -2.29 2.74 23.47
N TYR A 143 -1.12 2.93 22.86
CA TYR A 143 -0.02 3.66 23.50
C TYR A 143 -0.35 5.14 23.71
N LYS A 144 -1.02 5.80 22.76
CA LYS A 144 -1.46 7.20 22.92
C LYS A 144 -2.44 7.37 24.10
N ASN A 145 -3.19 6.34 24.45
CA ASN A 145 -4.14 6.32 25.56
C ASN A 145 -3.55 5.80 26.88
N GLY A 146 -2.22 5.82 27.03
CA GLY A 146 -1.58 5.41 28.29
C GLY A 146 -1.53 3.89 28.49
N SER A 147 -1.55 3.10 27.42
CA SER A 147 -1.58 1.63 27.46
C SER A 147 -2.83 1.07 28.15
N HIS A 148 -3.98 1.71 27.92
CA HIS A 148 -5.27 1.24 28.41
C HIS A 148 -6.26 1.11 27.25
N ALA A 149 -6.85 -0.09 27.11
CA ALA A 149 -7.91 -0.40 26.13
C ALA A 149 -9.32 -0.05 26.64
N GLY A 150 -9.42 0.58 27.81
CA GLY A 150 -10.67 0.87 28.52
C GLY A 150 -11.04 -0.20 29.53
N PHE A 151 -11.97 0.13 30.43
CA PHE A 151 -12.46 -0.77 31.48
C PHE A 151 -13.98 -0.65 31.64
N ILE A 152 -14.57 -1.69 32.22
CA ILE A 152 -15.96 -1.68 32.69
C ILE A 152 -15.91 -1.39 34.19
N LEU A 153 -16.41 -0.24 34.62
CA LEU A 153 -16.64 0.03 36.04
C LEU A 153 -17.99 -0.59 36.42
N TYR A 154 -17.93 -1.66 37.20
CA TYR A 154 -19.08 -2.39 37.71
C TYR A 154 -19.32 -1.99 39.16
N MET A 155 -20.47 -1.37 39.44
CA MET A 155 -20.82 -0.92 40.79
C MET A 155 -22.04 -1.69 41.29
N THR A 156 -21.87 -2.39 42.41
CA THR A 156 -22.92 -3.17 43.07
C THR A 156 -23.43 -2.53 44.36
N ASP A 157 -22.67 -1.57 44.90
CA ASP A 157 -23.05 -0.86 46.11
C ASP A 157 -24.33 -0.04 45.91
N ALA A 158 -25.20 -0.09 46.91
CA ALA A 158 -26.42 0.71 46.91
C ALA A 158 -26.05 2.20 47.11
N ALA A 159 -25.87 2.93 46.01
CA ALA A 159 -25.69 4.38 46.05
C ALA A 159 -26.88 5.03 46.77
N GLN A 160 -26.61 5.79 47.83
CA GLN A 160 -27.67 6.43 48.61
C GLN A 160 -28.35 7.61 47.88
N LYS A 161 -27.71 8.15 46.83
CA LYS A 161 -28.23 9.26 46.03
C LYS A 161 -27.98 9.04 44.53
N GLN A 162 -28.99 9.33 43.73
CA GLN A 162 -28.92 9.24 42.26
C GLN A 162 -27.90 10.21 41.67
N GLU A 163 -27.73 11.39 42.27
CA GLU A 163 -26.79 12.43 41.84
C GLU A 163 -25.33 11.96 41.85
N ASP A 164 -24.95 11.11 42.81
CA ASP A 164 -23.58 10.58 42.91
C ASP A 164 -23.29 9.59 41.76
N VAL A 165 -24.29 8.79 41.39
CA VAL A 165 -24.21 7.85 40.25
C VAL A 165 -24.06 8.63 38.93
N ASP A 166 -24.84 9.70 38.76
CA ASP A 166 -24.77 10.53 37.56
C ASP A 166 -23.47 11.34 37.50
N THR A 167 -22.94 11.79 38.64
CA THR A 167 -21.62 12.43 38.74
C THR A 167 -20.50 11.47 38.36
N LEU A 168 -20.52 10.23 38.85
CA LEU A 168 -19.55 9.19 38.49
C LEU A 168 -19.65 8.81 37.00
N ARG A 169 -20.88 8.68 36.48
CA ARG A 169 -21.14 8.42 35.06
C ARG A 169 -20.60 9.56 34.19
N GLN A 170 -20.82 10.80 34.60
CA GLN A 170 -20.35 11.99 33.89
C GLN A 170 -18.83 12.10 33.95
N ALA A 171 -18.21 11.87 35.12
CA ALA A 171 -16.77 11.81 35.28
C ALA A 171 -16.11 10.73 34.40
N LEU A 172 -16.70 9.54 34.28
CA LEU A 172 -16.22 8.49 33.36
C LEU A 172 -16.40 8.84 31.88
N LYS A 173 -17.48 9.55 31.54
CA LYS A 173 -17.75 10.03 30.18
C LYS A 173 -16.79 11.15 29.77
N ASP A 174 -16.35 11.95 30.73
CA ASP A 174 -15.44 13.08 30.58
C ASP A 174 -13.97 12.67 30.72
N SER A 175 -13.65 11.59 31.45
CA SER A 175 -12.31 11.00 31.54
C SER A 175 -11.85 10.30 30.26
N LYS A 176 -12.45 10.63 29.11
CA LYS A 176 -12.02 10.12 27.81
C LYS A 176 -10.54 10.46 27.62
N GLY A 177 -9.68 9.44 27.72
CA GLY A 177 -8.35 9.50 27.16
C GLY A 177 -8.42 9.90 25.67
N PRO A 178 -7.34 10.42 25.09
CA PRO A 178 -7.34 11.00 23.75
C PRO A 178 -7.56 9.96 22.62
N GLY A 179 -8.82 9.55 22.44
CA GLY A 179 -9.38 8.95 21.23
C GLY A 179 -9.46 7.41 21.20
N ASN A 180 -10.68 6.91 20.93
CA ASN A 180 -11.07 5.58 20.43
C ASN A 180 -11.42 4.45 21.41
N PHE A 181 -11.04 4.45 22.68
CA PHE A 181 -11.54 3.47 23.65
C PHE A 181 -12.62 4.09 24.53
N ARG A 182 -13.70 3.34 24.79
CA ARG A 182 -14.83 3.78 25.62
C ARG A 182 -14.83 2.99 26.92
N ASN A 183 -14.82 3.69 28.04
CA ASN A 183 -15.11 3.09 29.34
C ASN A 183 -16.61 2.83 29.43
N LEU A 184 -17.00 1.69 30.00
CA LEU A 184 -18.39 1.34 30.22
C LEU A 184 -18.69 1.41 31.72
N PHE A 185 -19.84 1.98 32.08
CA PHE A 185 -20.31 1.99 33.46
C PHE A 185 -21.55 1.10 33.57
N MET A 186 -21.50 0.12 34.47
CA MET A 186 -22.61 -0.79 34.73
C MET A 186 -22.98 -0.72 36.21
N TYR A 187 -24.20 -0.25 36.49
CA TYR A 187 -24.76 -0.18 37.83
C TYR A 187 -25.74 -1.33 38.05
N ALA A 188 -25.43 -2.20 39.02
CA ALA A 188 -26.20 -3.39 39.34
C ALA A 188 -26.35 -3.52 40.87
N PRO A 189 -27.25 -2.72 41.49
CA PRO A 189 -27.41 -2.68 42.94
C PRO A 189 -27.77 -4.07 43.49
N ASN A 190 -27.20 -4.42 44.66
CA ASN A 190 -27.34 -5.74 45.33
C ASN A 190 -26.64 -6.92 44.59
N GLY A 191 -25.64 -6.64 43.76
CA GLY A 191 -24.76 -7.66 43.17
C GLY A 191 -23.75 -8.30 44.15
N LYS A 192 -22.98 -9.30 43.71
CA LYS A 192 -22.05 -10.07 44.57
C LYS A 192 -20.82 -9.26 45.05
N LYS A 193 -20.42 -9.58 46.29
CA LYS A 193 -19.26 -9.29 47.18
C LYS A 193 -18.33 -8.07 47.06
N ASP A 194 -18.18 -7.36 45.93
CA ASP A 194 -17.35 -6.15 45.89
C ASP A 194 -18.16 -4.95 45.39
N GLY A 195 -18.29 -3.91 46.23
CA GLY A 195 -19.14 -2.73 45.99
C GLY A 195 -18.79 -1.96 44.72
N ILE A 196 -17.50 -1.88 44.36
CA ILE A 196 -17.00 -1.29 43.11
C ILE A 196 -15.90 -2.21 42.55
N GLN A 197 -16.05 -2.65 41.31
CA GLN A 197 -15.07 -3.44 40.58
C GLN A 197 -14.69 -2.75 39.27
N LEU A 198 -13.39 -2.74 38.98
CA LEU A 198 -12.88 -2.36 37.68
C LEU A 198 -12.58 -3.65 36.90
N LEU A 199 -13.42 -3.97 35.92
CA LEU A 199 -13.24 -5.11 35.04
C LEU A 199 -12.45 -4.64 33.80
N PRO A 200 -11.17 -5.00 33.66
CA PRO A 200 -10.43 -4.65 32.46
C PRO A 200 -11.06 -5.35 31.26
N VAL A 201 -11.25 -4.62 30.15
CA VAL A 201 -11.65 -5.26 28.88
C VAL A 201 -10.42 -6.04 28.40
N SER A 202 -10.41 -7.35 28.62
CA SER A 202 -9.31 -8.31 28.42
C SER A 202 -8.15 -7.79 27.57
N GLU A 203 -7.19 -7.16 28.25
CA GLU A 203 -6.01 -6.53 27.65
C GLU A 203 -4.85 -7.53 27.50
N VAL A 204 -4.91 -8.65 28.21
CA VAL A 204 -3.83 -9.63 28.38
C VAL A 204 -3.85 -10.71 27.29
N ALA A 205 -5.02 -11.13 26.79
CA ALA A 205 -5.12 -12.13 25.72
C ALA A 205 -4.82 -11.58 24.31
N ALA A 206 -5.05 -10.27 24.09
CA ALA A 206 -4.90 -9.66 22.76
C ALA A 206 -3.43 -9.33 22.40
N LYS A 207 -2.53 -9.19 23.39
CA LYS A 207 -1.12 -8.81 23.14
C LYS A 207 -0.38 -9.83 22.27
N ASP A 208 -0.58 -11.12 22.53
CA ASP A 208 0.04 -12.21 21.77
C ASP A 208 -0.57 -12.35 20.37
N GLU A 209 -1.88 -12.12 20.22
CA GLU A 209 -2.54 -12.14 18.92
C GLU A 209 -2.05 -11.03 18.00
N PHE A 210 -1.77 -9.81 18.49
CA PHE A 210 -1.29 -8.74 17.61
C PHE A 210 0.05 -9.06 16.97
N TRP A 211 0.95 -9.74 17.69
CA TRP A 211 2.23 -10.16 17.13
C TRP A 211 2.02 -11.21 16.04
N ASN A 212 1.17 -12.22 16.29
CA ASN A 212 0.81 -13.25 15.33
C ASN A 212 0.17 -12.66 14.07
N VAL A 213 -0.83 -11.79 14.25
CA VAL A 213 -1.49 -11.08 13.14
C VAL A 213 -0.46 -10.31 12.31
N LYS A 214 0.46 -9.57 12.95
CA LYS A 214 1.47 -8.78 12.23
C LYS A 214 2.45 -9.63 11.43
N ASN A 215 2.79 -10.82 11.91
CA ASN A 215 3.72 -11.73 11.22
C ASN A 215 3.05 -12.48 10.08
N ILE A 216 1.88 -13.10 10.31
CA ILE A 216 1.14 -13.82 9.26
C ILE A 216 0.82 -12.87 8.12
N THR A 217 0.25 -11.71 8.44
CA THR A 217 -0.10 -10.73 7.40
C THR A 217 1.10 -10.07 6.74
N ARG A 218 2.28 -10.03 7.39
CA ARG A 218 3.53 -9.63 6.73
C ARG A 218 3.89 -10.69 5.69
N ASP A 219 3.89 -11.96 6.07
CA ASP A 219 4.32 -13.04 5.18
C ASP A 219 3.38 -13.17 3.96
N ASP A 220 2.08 -12.94 4.13
CA ASP A 220 1.12 -12.81 3.02
C ASP A 220 1.47 -11.65 2.07
N GLN A 221 1.82 -10.47 2.62
CA GLN A 221 2.24 -9.31 1.82
C GLN A 221 3.52 -9.61 1.03
N LEU A 222 4.50 -10.27 1.66
CA LEU A 222 5.75 -10.64 1.01
C LEU A 222 5.54 -11.69 -0.08
N SER A 223 4.69 -12.69 0.18
CA SER A 223 4.36 -13.72 -0.79
C SER A 223 3.67 -13.14 -2.03
N ALA A 224 2.77 -12.17 -1.83
CA ALA A 224 2.11 -11.49 -2.95
C ALA A 224 3.08 -10.64 -3.79
N HIS A 225 4.05 -9.98 -3.15
CA HIS A 225 5.01 -9.12 -3.84
C HIS A 225 6.22 -9.86 -4.41
N ARG A 226 6.53 -11.05 -3.90
CA ARG A 226 7.65 -11.90 -4.32
C ARG A 226 9.02 -11.21 -4.25
N VAL A 227 9.17 -10.24 -3.34
CA VAL A 227 10.44 -9.53 -3.11
C VAL A 227 11.20 -10.19 -1.97
N PRO A 228 12.50 -10.52 -2.13
CA PRO A 228 13.31 -11.08 -1.06
C PRO A 228 13.31 -10.18 0.20
N PRO A 229 13.09 -10.74 1.40
CA PRO A 229 13.04 -10.00 2.66
C PRO A 229 14.28 -9.12 2.91
N GLN A 230 15.46 -9.57 2.46
CA GLN A 230 16.73 -8.85 2.61
C GLN A 230 16.73 -7.50 1.87
N LEU A 231 16.04 -7.41 0.72
CA LEU A 231 16.03 -6.21 -0.12
C LEU A 231 15.12 -5.10 0.41
N ILE A 232 14.24 -5.45 1.35
CA ILE A 232 13.25 -4.53 1.95
C ILE A 232 13.51 -4.29 3.44
N GLY A 233 14.69 -4.69 3.93
CA GLY A 233 15.18 -4.37 5.27
C GLY A 233 14.57 -5.21 6.41
N ILE A 234 14.08 -6.41 6.13
CA ILE A 234 13.61 -7.32 7.18
C ILE A 234 14.83 -7.94 7.88
N ILE A 235 14.80 -7.97 9.22
CA ILE A 235 15.83 -8.60 10.04
C ILE A 235 15.40 -10.05 10.36
N PRO A 236 16.24 -11.06 10.09
CA PRO A 236 15.92 -12.45 10.41
C PRO A 236 15.87 -12.66 11.92
N HIS A 237 14.94 -13.49 12.37
CA HIS A 237 14.77 -13.81 13.80
C HIS A 237 15.52 -15.09 14.21
N ASN A 238 16.03 -15.85 13.24
CA ASN A 238 16.78 -17.08 13.43
C ASN A 238 18.29 -16.87 13.22
N THR A 239 19.11 -17.69 13.89
CA THR A 239 20.58 -17.62 13.84
C THR A 239 21.15 -17.90 12.45
N GLY A 240 20.39 -18.55 11.56
CA GLY A 240 20.80 -18.89 10.19
C GLY A 240 20.62 -17.77 9.15
N GLY A 241 19.94 -16.67 9.48
CA GLY A 241 19.72 -15.55 8.56
C GLY A 241 18.89 -15.92 7.31
N PHE A 242 18.94 -15.07 6.29
CA PHE A 242 18.25 -15.29 5.01
C PHE A 242 19.15 -15.87 3.89
N GLY A 243 20.40 -16.21 4.19
CA GLY A 243 21.40 -16.64 3.20
C GLY A 243 21.99 -15.48 2.38
N ASP A 244 22.52 -15.81 1.19
CA ASP A 244 23.23 -14.87 0.31
C ASP A 244 22.29 -13.85 -0.35
N ALA A 245 22.46 -12.58 0.01
CA ALA A 245 21.66 -11.47 -0.52
C ALA A 245 21.95 -11.17 -1.99
N ALA A 246 23.17 -11.37 -2.48
CA ALA A 246 23.52 -11.18 -3.88
C ALA A 246 22.79 -12.20 -4.75
N LYS A 247 22.81 -13.48 -4.34
CA LYS A 247 22.07 -14.54 -5.05
C LYS A 247 20.56 -14.30 -5.06
N ALA A 248 19.99 -13.86 -3.93
CA ALA A 248 18.58 -13.52 -3.85
C ALA A 248 18.22 -12.34 -4.79
N ALA A 249 19.08 -11.32 -4.87
CA ALA A 249 18.91 -10.19 -5.76
C ALA A 249 18.97 -10.59 -7.25
N GLU A 250 19.89 -11.47 -7.63
CA GLU A 250 20.00 -12.00 -9.00
C GLU A 250 18.75 -12.79 -9.42
N VAL A 251 18.29 -13.71 -8.57
CA VAL A 251 17.08 -14.51 -8.84
C VAL A 251 15.86 -13.60 -8.96
N PHE A 252 15.75 -12.62 -8.07
CA PHE A 252 14.70 -11.61 -8.13
C PHE A 252 14.77 -10.77 -9.40
N ALA A 253 15.97 -10.32 -9.80
CA ALA A 253 16.14 -9.57 -11.04
C ALA A 253 15.72 -10.38 -12.27
N CYS A 254 16.08 -11.67 -12.31
CA CYS A 254 15.72 -12.56 -13.41
C CYS A 254 14.22 -12.85 -13.48
N ASN A 255 13.59 -13.16 -12.34
CA ASN A 255 12.22 -13.70 -12.31
C ASN A 255 11.13 -12.62 -12.15
N GLU A 256 11.46 -11.46 -11.58
CA GLU A 256 10.47 -10.41 -11.29
C GLU A 256 10.78 -9.12 -12.07
N VAL A 257 12.03 -8.68 -12.09
CA VAL A 257 12.38 -7.40 -12.73
C VAL A 257 12.43 -7.53 -14.25
N LYS A 258 13.09 -8.57 -14.79
CA LYS A 258 13.23 -8.76 -16.24
C LYS A 258 11.88 -8.91 -16.96
N PRO A 259 10.90 -9.68 -16.44
CA PRO A 259 9.56 -9.69 -17.02
C PRO A 259 8.88 -8.32 -17.00
N LEU A 260 9.01 -7.56 -15.91
CA LEU A 260 8.48 -6.19 -15.84
C LEU A 260 9.15 -5.27 -16.87
N GLN A 261 10.48 -5.38 -17.07
CA GLN A 261 11.18 -4.65 -18.14
C GLN A 261 10.59 -4.99 -19.52
N ASN A 262 10.35 -6.28 -19.80
CA ASN A 262 9.77 -6.71 -21.07
C ASN A 262 8.37 -6.13 -21.27
N ARG A 263 7.50 -6.16 -20.24
CA ARG A 263 6.16 -5.54 -20.29
C ARG A 263 6.24 -4.03 -20.57
N LEU A 264 7.18 -3.34 -19.92
CA LEU A 264 7.39 -1.89 -20.11
C LEU A 264 7.95 -1.56 -21.50
N MET A 265 8.62 -2.48 -22.18
CA MET A 265 9.14 -2.28 -23.54
C MET A 265 8.06 -2.37 -24.62
N GLU A 266 6.86 -2.88 -24.32
CA GLU A 266 5.73 -2.95 -25.28
C GLU A 266 5.34 -1.56 -25.83
N VAL A 267 5.63 -0.49 -25.08
CA VAL A 267 5.43 0.88 -25.55
C VAL A 267 6.23 1.19 -26.83
N ASN A 268 7.37 0.53 -27.04
CA ASN A 268 8.19 0.72 -28.23
C ASN A 268 7.49 0.21 -29.49
N GLU A 269 6.74 -0.89 -29.39
CA GLU A 269 5.96 -1.45 -30.50
C GLU A 269 4.86 -0.47 -30.90
N TRP A 270 4.16 0.09 -29.90
CA TRP A 270 3.14 1.12 -30.12
C TRP A 270 3.72 2.41 -30.74
N LEU A 271 4.93 2.82 -30.33
CA LEU A 271 5.61 3.99 -30.88
C LEU A 271 6.24 3.75 -32.25
N GLY A 272 6.51 2.49 -32.62
CA GLY A 272 7.38 2.14 -33.74
C GLY A 272 8.81 2.63 -33.57
N ALA A 273 9.27 2.86 -32.33
CA ALA A 273 10.59 3.41 -32.01
C ALA A 273 11.08 2.91 -30.65
N GLU A 274 12.38 2.65 -30.53
CA GLU A 274 13.00 2.24 -29.27
C GLU A 274 13.17 3.47 -28.34
N VAL A 275 12.22 3.67 -27.43
CA VAL A 275 12.25 4.75 -26.43
C VAL A 275 12.53 4.21 -25.03
N VAL A 276 11.97 3.06 -24.69
CA VAL A 276 12.22 2.36 -23.42
C VAL A 276 13.22 1.24 -23.65
N ARG A 277 14.40 1.38 -23.03
CA ARG A 277 15.42 0.34 -23.01
C ARG A 277 16.09 0.28 -21.65
N PHE A 278 16.67 -0.88 -21.35
CA PHE A 278 17.27 -1.16 -20.06
C PHE A 278 18.69 -1.68 -20.21
N ASP A 279 19.58 -1.20 -19.36
CA ASP A 279 20.88 -1.81 -19.14
C ASP A 279 20.74 -3.12 -18.36
N ALA A 280 21.76 -3.97 -18.44
CA ALA A 280 21.82 -5.17 -17.62
C ALA A 280 21.79 -4.81 -16.13
N TYR A 281 21.03 -5.57 -15.34
CA TYR A 281 21.08 -5.44 -13.90
C TYR A 281 22.41 -5.97 -13.39
N SER A 282 23.22 -5.10 -12.79
CA SER A 282 24.46 -5.47 -12.12
C SER A 282 24.42 -5.04 -10.66
N LEU A 283 25.02 -5.86 -9.80
CA LEU A 283 25.31 -5.46 -8.42
C LEU A 283 26.49 -4.48 -8.46
N CYS A 284 26.53 -3.54 -7.52
CA CYS A 284 27.53 -2.45 -7.49
C CYS A 284 29.00 -2.92 -7.51
N ASN A 285 29.28 -4.21 -7.32
CA ASN A 285 30.63 -4.78 -7.32
C ASN A 285 31.22 -5.03 -8.72
N GLU A 286 30.45 -4.87 -9.82
CA GLU A 286 31.00 -4.97 -11.19
C GLU A 286 31.56 -3.65 -11.71
N VAL A 287 31.32 -2.53 -11.02
CA VAL A 287 31.97 -1.25 -11.30
C VAL A 287 33.06 -1.09 -10.26
N GLY A 288 34.28 -1.52 -10.57
CA GLY A 288 35.48 -1.46 -9.71
C GLY A 288 35.98 -0.03 -9.44
N GLY A 289 35.09 0.87 -9.04
CA GLY A 289 35.41 2.20 -8.52
C GLY A 289 34.73 2.41 -7.17
N PRO A 290 35.32 3.24 -6.28
CA PRO A 290 34.65 3.60 -5.05
C PRO A 290 33.29 4.24 -5.36
N LEU A 291 32.28 3.91 -4.54
CA LEU A 291 31.03 4.65 -4.50
C LEU A 291 31.37 6.15 -4.29
N PRO A 292 30.74 7.07 -5.03
CA PRO A 292 31.01 8.51 -4.90
C PRO A 292 30.70 9.04 -3.50
#